data_AF-A0A5B9E959-F1
#
_entry.id   AF-A0A5B9E959-F1
#
_cell.length_a   1.000
_cell.length_b   1.000
_cell.length_c   1.000
_cell.angle_alpha   90.00
_cell.angle_beta   90.00
_cell.angle_gamma   90.00
#
_symmetry.space_group_name_H-M   'P 1'
#
loop_
_entity.id
_entity.type
_entity.pdbx_description
1 polymer ?
#
loop_
_entity_poly.entity_id
_entity_poly.type
_entity_poly.pdbx_seq_one_letter_code
_entity_poly.pdbx_strand_id
1 'polypeptide(L)'
;MVGVSCAKAILGTRRRSAAKRLFFMDLQDNSTSILPSFLWHNVYMNTAMVQIGDWLGLGAPVTEAAVLKIVEARLAPSVVGRLSELGLERAEIDEVVIPSRTLQHRKAKREKLTLEESDRVLRVIRVLSAAEATYGSRERALAWLRRPHARLDGRAPLSLLKTDTGSRIVEEMLVQIDEGFFVE
;
A
#
# COMPACT_ATOMS: atom_id res chain seq x y z
N MET A 1 -40.93 -39.65 28.25
CA MET A 1 -40.61 -38.21 28.11
C MET A 1 -39.18 -38.00 28.58
N VAL A 2 -38.29 -37.75 27.62
CA VAL A 2 -36.88 -37.34 27.76
C VAL A 2 -36.84 -35.98 28.48
N GLY A 3 -35.89 -35.55 29.30
CA GLY A 3 -34.60 -36.04 29.77
C GLY A 3 -33.77 -34.84 30.26
N VAL A 4 -33.13 -35.00 31.42
CA VAL A 4 -31.83 -34.42 31.84
C VAL A 4 -31.67 -32.88 31.97
N SER A 5 -31.53 -32.46 33.23
CA SER A 5 -30.86 -31.23 33.68
C SER A 5 -29.39 -31.23 33.26
N CYS A 6 -28.90 -30.16 32.64
CA CYS A 6 -27.49 -29.99 32.31
C CYS A 6 -27.02 -28.56 32.58
N ALA A 7 -25.88 -28.47 33.26
CA ALA A 7 -25.13 -27.28 33.61
C ALA A 7 -24.60 -26.52 32.37
N LYS A 8 -24.27 -25.23 32.54
CA LYS A 8 -22.89 -24.67 32.51
C LYS A 8 -22.89 -23.19 32.12
N ALA A 9 -22.12 -22.42 32.87
CA ALA A 9 -21.81 -21.01 32.68
C ALA A 9 -21.20 -20.68 31.32
N ILE A 10 -21.49 -19.50 30.76
CA ILE A 10 -20.58 -18.75 29.88
C ILE A 10 -20.74 -17.23 30.13
N LEU A 11 -19.69 -16.64 30.72
CA LEU A 11 -19.36 -15.21 30.68
C LEU A 11 -19.03 -14.79 29.23
N GLY A 12 -19.46 -13.60 28.80
CA GLY A 12 -19.20 -13.14 27.44
C GLY A 12 -19.25 -11.63 27.27
N THR A 13 -18.25 -10.97 27.83
CA THR A 13 -17.90 -9.55 27.65
C THR A 13 -17.85 -9.12 26.18
N ARG A 14 -18.19 -7.84 25.94
CA ARG A 14 -17.86 -7.08 24.71
C ARG A 14 -16.43 -7.40 24.25
N ARG A 15 -16.26 -8.25 23.24
CA ARG A 15 -15.01 -8.39 22.51
C ARG A 15 -14.97 -7.34 21.40
N ARG A 16 -14.22 -6.26 21.66
CA ARG A 16 -13.50 -5.55 20.61
C ARG A 16 -12.66 -6.61 19.86
N SER A 17 -12.90 -6.80 18.57
CA SER A 17 -11.97 -7.54 17.70
C SER A 17 -10.66 -6.72 17.66
N ALA A 18 -9.54 -7.01 18.33
CA ALA A 18 -8.81 -8.26 18.60
C ALA A 18 -8.23 -8.96 17.35
N ALA A 19 -8.02 -8.22 16.26
CA ALA A 19 -7.29 -8.68 15.07
C ALA A 19 -6.11 -7.76 14.67
N LYS A 20 -5.65 -6.87 15.57
CA LYS A 20 -4.45 -6.02 15.37
C LYS A 20 -3.27 -6.42 16.25
N ARG A 21 -3.23 -7.66 16.76
CA ARG A 21 -2.31 -8.02 17.85
C ARG A 21 -1.76 -9.45 17.76
N LEU A 22 -1.48 -9.96 16.56
CA LEU A 22 -0.88 -11.28 16.36
C LEU A 22 0.24 -11.35 15.30
N PHE A 23 0.89 -10.22 15.01
CA PHE A 23 2.22 -10.20 14.40
C PHE A 23 3.08 -9.15 15.13
N PHE A 24 3.10 -9.24 16.46
CA PHE A 24 4.10 -8.57 17.30
C PHE A 24 5.05 -9.69 17.71
N MET A 25 6.07 -9.92 16.88
CA MET A 25 7.09 -10.91 17.15
C MET A 25 7.88 -10.41 18.36
N ASP A 26 7.97 -11.27 19.35
CA ASP A 26 8.70 -11.07 20.60
C ASP A 26 10.20 -10.93 20.27
N LEU A 27 10.66 -9.68 20.19
CA LEU A 27 12.06 -9.29 20.24
C LEU A 27 12.26 -8.48 21.52
N GLN A 28 12.02 -9.10 22.68
CA GLN A 28 12.68 -8.67 23.91
C GLN A 28 14.15 -9.11 23.87
N ASP A 29 14.96 -8.37 23.14
CA ASP A 29 16.33 -8.12 23.58
C ASP A 29 16.71 -6.66 23.33
N ASN A 30 17.15 -6.03 24.40
CA ASN A 30 17.41 -4.61 24.52
C ASN A 30 18.88 -4.37 24.17
N SER A 31 19.18 -3.92 22.94
CA SER A 31 20.42 -3.20 22.54
C SER A 31 20.39 -2.86 21.04
N THR A 32 20.14 -1.59 20.69
CA THR A 32 20.53 -0.96 19.38
C THR A 32 20.50 -1.88 18.14
N SER A 33 19.34 -2.39 17.75
CA SER A 33 19.17 -3.17 16.52
C SER A 33 18.78 -2.25 15.36
N ILE A 34 19.78 -1.59 14.78
CA ILE A 34 19.68 -1.06 13.41
C ILE A 34 19.53 -2.30 12.51
N LEU A 35 18.29 -2.61 12.11
CA LEU A 35 18.07 -3.69 11.17
C LEU A 35 18.69 -3.29 9.82
N PRO A 36 19.48 -4.16 9.17
CA PRO A 36 20.01 -3.88 7.85
C PRO A 36 18.90 -3.52 6.84
N SER A 37 19.15 -2.54 5.96
CA SER A 37 18.22 -2.06 4.91
C SER A 37 17.55 -3.17 4.06
N PHE A 38 18.19 -4.33 3.91
CA PHE A 38 17.63 -5.48 3.18
C PHE A 38 16.49 -6.19 3.93
N LEU A 39 16.47 -6.14 5.26
CA LEU A 39 15.37 -6.70 6.07
C LEU A 39 14.16 -5.77 6.04
N TRP A 40 14.37 -4.46 5.99
CA TRP A 40 13.29 -3.49 5.79
C TRP A 40 12.63 -3.64 4.42
N HIS A 41 13.41 -3.86 3.35
CA HIS A 41 12.85 -4.19 2.03
C HIS A 41 11.85 -5.36 2.13
N ASN A 42 12.18 -6.43 2.85
CA ASN A 42 11.26 -7.57 3.00
C ASN A 42 10.04 -7.26 3.86
N VAL A 43 10.16 -6.47 4.93
CA VAL A 43 9.04 -6.14 5.83
C VAL A 43 8.08 -5.13 5.19
N TYR A 44 8.62 -4.10 4.53
CA TYR A 44 7.85 -3.10 3.79
C TYR A 44 7.21 -3.68 2.54
N MET A 45 7.94 -4.49 1.76
CA MET A 45 7.34 -5.18 0.62
C MET A 45 6.25 -6.14 1.09
N ASN A 46 6.43 -6.91 2.17
CA ASN A 46 5.39 -7.81 2.64
C ASN A 46 4.11 -7.06 3.09
N THR A 47 4.23 -5.98 3.86
CA THR A 47 3.08 -5.17 4.29
C THR A 47 2.37 -4.50 3.11
N ALA A 48 3.14 -3.90 2.18
CA ALA A 48 2.59 -3.30 0.99
C ALA A 48 1.92 -4.35 0.07
N MET A 49 2.51 -5.55 -0.06
CA MET A 49 1.96 -6.66 -0.86
C MET A 49 0.67 -7.23 -0.26
N VAL A 50 0.56 -7.32 1.06
CA VAL A 50 -0.68 -7.70 1.75
C VAL A 50 -1.77 -6.66 1.47
N GLN A 51 -1.45 -5.37 1.58
CA GLN A 51 -2.41 -4.30 1.28
C GLN A 51 -2.78 -4.24 -0.21
N ILE A 52 -1.86 -4.55 -1.13
CA ILE A 52 -2.16 -4.69 -2.56
C ILE A 52 -3.12 -5.85 -2.81
N GLY A 53 -2.93 -6.98 -2.14
CA GLY A 53 -3.86 -8.12 -2.20
C GLY A 53 -5.27 -7.74 -1.77
N ASP A 54 -5.40 -7.17 -0.58
CA ASP A 54 -6.69 -6.71 -0.05
C ASP A 54 -7.35 -5.69 -1.00
N TRP A 55 -6.56 -4.77 -1.56
CA TRP A 55 -7.06 -3.74 -2.48
C TRP A 55 -7.51 -4.31 -3.82
N LEU A 56 -6.78 -5.29 -4.37
CA LEU A 56 -7.16 -5.99 -5.59
C LEU A 56 -8.29 -7.00 -5.36
N GLY A 57 -8.70 -7.23 -4.10
CA GLY A 57 -9.65 -8.29 -3.74
C GLY A 57 -9.05 -9.70 -3.92
N LEU A 58 -7.73 -9.79 -3.94
CA LEU A 58 -6.96 -11.02 -4.03
C LEU A 58 -6.49 -11.35 -2.60
N GLY A 59 -7.24 -12.17 -1.86
CA GLY A 59 -6.91 -12.53 -0.48
C GLY A 59 -5.43 -12.92 -0.30
N ALA A 60 -4.83 -12.52 0.83
CA ALA A 60 -3.40 -12.54 1.17
C ALA A 60 -2.60 -13.83 0.86
N PRO A 61 -1.25 -13.78 0.78
CA PRO A 61 -0.36 -12.68 0.40
C PRO A 61 0.05 -12.78 -1.08
N VAL A 62 0.04 -11.65 -1.79
CA VAL A 62 0.48 -11.59 -3.19
C VAL A 62 2.01 -11.66 -3.21
N THR A 63 2.57 -12.77 -3.72
CA THR A 63 4.02 -12.85 -3.96
C THR A 63 4.44 -11.90 -5.08
N GLU A 64 5.73 -11.53 -5.15
CA GLU A 64 6.24 -10.72 -6.27
C GLU A 64 5.91 -11.35 -7.63
N ALA A 65 6.01 -12.68 -7.73
CA ALA A 65 5.62 -13.44 -8.91
C ALA A 65 4.12 -13.33 -9.22
N ALA A 66 3.26 -13.21 -8.20
CA ALA A 66 1.84 -12.98 -8.39
C ALA A 66 1.56 -11.53 -8.85
N VAL A 67 2.27 -10.53 -8.33
CA VAL A 67 2.22 -9.15 -8.83
C VAL A 67 2.59 -9.09 -10.32
N LEU A 68 3.68 -9.75 -10.71
CA LEU A 68 4.08 -9.82 -12.12
C LEU A 68 2.96 -10.39 -13.00
N LYS A 69 2.36 -11.51 -12.59
CA LYS A 69 1.23 -12.13 -13.31
C LYS A 69 0.02 -11.20 -13.41
N ILE A 70 -0.25 -10.38 -12.39
CA ILE A 70 -1.34 -9.40 -12.40
C ILE A 70 -1.05 -8.29 -13.42
N VAL A 71 0.18 -7.78 -13.46
CA VAL A 71 0.59 -6.78 -14.45
C VAL A 71 0.52 -7.36 -15.86
N GLU A 72 1.07 -8.55 -16.09
CA GLU A 72 1.04 -9.26 -17.38
C GLU A 72 -0.38 -9.55 -17.86
N ALA A 73 -1.28 -9.91 -16.94
CA ALA A 73 -2.70 -10.10 -17.22
C ALA A 73 -3.43 -8.80 -17.58
N ARG A 74 -2.81 -7.64 -17.30
CA ARG A 74 -3.30 -6.26 -17.47
C ARG A 74 -4.57 -5.98 -16.68
N LEU A 75 -4.54 -4.90 -15.90
CA LEU A 75 -5.64 -4.50 -15.06
C LEU A 75 -6.83 -3.96 -15.87
N ALA A 76 -8.04 -4.15 -15.36
CA ALA A 76 -9.23 -3.53 -15.93
C ALA A 76 -9.22 -2.02 -15.63
N PRO A 77 -9.73 -1.15 -16.54
CA PRO A 77 -9.78 0.29 -16.30
C PRO A 77 -10.62 0.72 -15.09
N SER A 78 -11.52 -0.15 -14.61
CA SER A 78 -12.30 0.09 -13.39
C SER A 78 -11.42 0.18 -12.15
N VAL A 79 -10.28 -0.52 -12.13
CA VAL A 79 -9.34 -0.57 -11.00
C VAL A 79 -8.78 0.81 -10.67
N VAL A 80 -8.63 1.69 -11.67
CA VAL A 80 -8.17 3.08 -11.46
C VAL A 80 -9.11 3.86 -10.54
N GLY A 81 -10.41 3.56 -10.53
CA GLY A 81 -11.39 4.23 -9.65
C GLY A 81 -11.12 3.99 -8.17
N ARG A 82 -10.52 2.84 -7.82
CA ARG A 82 -10.17 2.52 -6.43
C ARG A 82 -9.03 3.38 -5.89
N LEU A 83 -8.25 4.05 -6.74
CA LEU A 83 -7.24 5.02 -6.26
C LEU A 83 -7.90 6.26 -5.64
N SER A 84 -9.07 6.65 -6.15
CA SER A 84 -9.86 7.73 -5.54
C SER A 84 -10.45 7.34 -4.19
N GLU A 85 -10.80 6.06 -4.00
CA GLU A 85 -11.22 5.52 -2.71
C GLU A 85 -10.07 5.53 -1.68
N LEU A 86 -8.82 5.47 -2.15
CA LEU A 86 -7.62 5.65 -1.35
C LEU A 86 -7.26 7.13 -1.11
N GLY A 87 -8.10 8.07 -1.53
CA GLY A 87 -7.91 9.50 -1.28
C GLY A 87 -7.02 10.22 -2.28
N LEU A 88 -6.62 9.60 -3.39
CA LEU A 88 -5.97 10.30 -4.49
C LEU A 88 -6.98 11.14 -5.27
N GLU A 89 -6.59 12.37 -5.58
CA GLU A 89 -7.36 13.28 -6.41
C GLU A 89 -7.28 12.89 -7.88
N ARG A 90 -8.28 13.31 -8.65
CA ARG A 90 -8.34 12.97 -10.07
C ARG A 90 -7.15 13.53 -10.84
N ALA A 91 -6.70 14.74 -10.53
CA ALA A 91 -5.54 15.36 -11.16
C ALA A 91 -4.26 14.55 -10.91
N GLU A 92 -4.09 14.02 -9.70
CA GLU A 92 -2.94 13.19 -9.32
C GLU A 92 -2.92 11.88 -10.11
N ILE A 93 -4.07 11.19 -10.18
CA ILE A 93 -4.20 9.95 -10.96
C ILE A 93 -3.91 10.18 -12.45
N ASP A 94 -4.43 11.28 -12.98
CA ASP A 94 -4.22 11.68 -14.37
C ASP A 94 -2.73 11.92 -14.68
N GLU A 95 -2.00 12.51 -13.73
CA GLU A 95 -0.56 12.79 -13.84
C GLU A 95 0.30 11.53 -13.75
N VAL A 96 0.03 10.67 -12.76
CA VAL A 96 0.97 9.59 -12.38
C VAL A 96 0.61 8.22 -12.94
N VAL A 97 -0.65 8.00 -13.33
CA VAL A 97 -1.12 6.71 -13.86
C VAL A 97 -1.53 6.81 -15.32
N ILE A 98 -2.64 7.52 -15.59
CA ILE A 98 -3.32 7.50 -16.88
C ILE A 98 -4.20 8.74 -17.04
N PRO A 99 -4.07 9.50 -18.15
CA PRO A 99 -4.94 10.65 -18.40
C PRO A 99 -6.42 10.27 -18.50
N SER A 100 -7.30 11.12 -17.97
CA SER A 100 -8.76 10.96 -17.99
C SER A 100 -9.33 10.56 -19.34
N ARG A 101 -8.90 11.24 -20.40
CA ARG A 101 -9.37 10.99 -21.77
C ARG A 101 -9.02 9.58 -22.24
N THR A 102 -7.80 9.14 -21.96
CA THR A 102 -7.33 7.79 -22.29
C THR A 102 -8.11 6.74 -21.50
N LEU A 103 -8.34 7.00 -20.20
CA LEU A 103 -9.13 6.10 -19.35
C LEU A 103 -10.57 5.94 -19.85
N GLN A 104 -11.22 7.05 -20.23
CA GLN A 104 -12.57 7.03 -20.82
C GLN A 104 -12.60 6.27 -22.14
N HIS A 105 -11.63 6.51 -23.02
CA HIS A 105 -11.52 5.80 -24.29
C HIS A 105 -11.38 4.27 -24.09
N ARG A 106 -10.53 3.83 -23.15
CA ARG A 106 -10.39 2.40 -22.83
C ARG A 106 -11.67 1.79 -22.29
N LYS A 107 -12.37 2.49 -21.40
CA LYS A 107 -13.68 2.05 -20.89
C LYS A 107 -14.69 1.89 -22.03
N ALA A 108 -14.78 2.85 -22.93
CA ALA A 108 -15.69 2.82 -24.07
C ALA A 108 -15.40 1.63 -25.01
N LYS A 109 -14.11 1.34 -25.26
CA LYS A 109 -13.68 0.21 -26.10
C LYS A 109 -13.58 -1.13 -25.37
N ARG A 110 -13.87 -1.17 -24.07
CA ARG A 110 -13.68 -2.35 -23.19
C ARG A 110 -12.25 -2.90 -23.25
N GLU A 111 -11.27 -2.01 -23.43
CA GLU A 111 -9.85 -2.35 -23.47
C GLU A 111 -9.27 -2.38 -22.06
N LYS A 112 -8.36 -3.34 -21.79
CA LYS A 112 -7.56 -3.35 -20.56
C LYS A 112 -6.54 -2.21 -20.55
N LEU A 113 -6.06 -1.85 -19.36
CA LEU A 113 -4.89 -0.96 -19.24
C LEU A 113 -3.69 -1.57 -19.96
N THR A 114 -2.71 -0.74 -20.36
CA THR A 114 -1.44 -1.26 -20.85
C THR A 114 -0.66 -1.92 -19.72
N LEU A 115 0.43 -2.64 -20.06
CA LEU A 115 1.36 -3.15 -19.06
C LEU A 115 1.91 -2.01 -18.19
N GLU A 116 2.36 -0.95 -18.83
CA GLU A 116 2.93 0.22 -18.15
C GLU A 116 1.93 0.92 -17.22
N GLU A 117 0.67 1.08 -17.65
CA GLU A 117 -0.35 1.68 -16.80
C GLU A 117 -0.75 0.77 -15.64
N SER A 118 -0.81 -0.54 -15.89
CA SER A 118 -1.07 -1.52 -14.82
C SER A 118 0.05 -1.47 -13.78
N ASP A 119 1.30 -1.39 -14.23
CA ASP A 119 2.47 -1.23 -13.37
C ASP A 119 2.41 0.06 -12.56
N ARG A 120 2.10 1.21 -13.19
CA ARG A 120 1.95 2.50 -12.50
C ARG A 120 0.86 2.46 -11.41
N VAL A 121 -0.28 1.79 -11.67
CA VAL A 121 -1.32 1.61 -10.64
C VAL A 121 -0.75 0.89 -9.42
N LEU A 122 -0.08 -0.24 -9.63
CA LEU A 122 0.48 -1.03 -8.52
C LEU A 122 1.59 -0.27 -7.79
N ARG A 123 2.39 0.50 -8.52
CA ARG A 123 3.45 1.33 -7.96
C ARG A 123 2.91 2.41 -7.01
N VAL A 124 1.86 3.12 -7.42
CA VAL A 124 1.19 4.12 -6.58
C VAL A 124 0.68 3.50 -5.28
N ILE A 125 0.03 2.34 -5.38
CA ILE A 125 -0.50 1.63 -4.21
C ILE A 125 0.63 1.20 -3.29
N ARG A 126 1.70 0.63 -3.84
CA ARG A 126 2.87 0.18 -3.07
C ARG A 126 3.48 1.32 -2.25
N VAL A 127 3.69 2.48 -2.88
CA VAL A 127 4.25 3.66 -2.21
C VAL A 127 3.30 4.25 -1.19
N LEU A 128 2.01 4.34 -1.50
CA LEU A 128 1.01 4.83 -0.54
C LEU A 128 0.92 3.91 0.68
N SER A 129 0.90 2.60 0.46
CA SER A 129 0.93 1.58 1.52
C SER A 129 2.17 1.71 2.41
N ALA A 130 3.36 1.90 1.81
CA ALA A 130 4.59 2.13 2.55
C ALA A 130 4.52 3.43 3.38
N ALA A 131 4.07 4.53 2.78
CA ALA A 131 3.89 5.80 3.48
C ALA A 131 2.86 5.69 4.61
N GLU A 132 1.77 4.94 4.42
CA GLU A 132 0.79 4.66 5.47
C GLU A 132 1.39 3.88 6.64
N ALA A 133 2.26 2.92 6.36
CA ALA A 133 2.97 2.18 7.40
C ALA A 133 3.91 3.10 8.20
N THR A 134 4.68 3.96 7.52
CA THR A 134 5.61 4.90 8.15
C THR A 134 4.89 5.99 8.96
N TYR A 135 3.81 6.56 8.44
CA TYR A 135 3.11 7.69 9.08
C TYR A 135 1.92 7.26 9.97
N GLY A 136 1.52 6.00 9.93
CA GLY A 136 0.43 5.42 10.72
C GLY A 136 -0.99 5.88 10.35
N SER A 137 -1.15 6.72 9.32
CA SER A 137 -2.43 7.25 8.85
C SER A 137 -2.35 7.59 7.36
N ARG A 138 -3.43 7.29 6.64
CA ARG A 138 -3.58 7.60 5.21
C ARG A 138 -3.56 9.09 4.93
N GLU A 139 -4.21 9.86 5.79
CA GLU A 139 -4.26 11.32 5.68
C GLU A 139 -2.84 11.91 5.80
N ARG A 140 -2.05 11.42 6.77
CA ARG A 140 -0.65 11.85 6.95
C ARG A 140 0.26 11.39 5.81
N ALA A 141 0.09 10.15 5.34
CA ALA A 141 0.82 9.61 4.22
C ALA A 141 0.60 10.44 2.95
N LEU A 142 -0.66 10.72 2.59
CA LEU A 142 -0.99 11.56 1.45
C LEU A 142 -0.50 12.99 1.61
N ALA A 143 -0.61 13.57 2.81
CA ALA A 143 -0.10 14.91 3.08
C ALA A 143 1.43 15.00 2.85
N TRP A 144 2.17 13.97 3.25
CA TRP A 144 3.60 13.87 2.96
C TRP A 144 3.89 13.67 1.47
N LEU A 145 3.18 12.75 0.81
CA LEU A 145 3.36 12.47 -0.62
C LEU A 145 3.08 13.69 -1.52
N ARG A 146 2.21 14.60 -1.08
CA ARG A 146 1.86 15.85 -1.76
C ARG A 146 2.80 17.01 -1.44
N ARG A 147 3.57 16.93 -0.35
CA ARG A 147 4.43 18.02 0.10
C ARG A 147 5.68 18.10 -0.78
N PRO A 148 6.03 19.27 -1.32
CA PRO A 148 7.34 19.49 -1.93
C PRO A 148 8.51 19.21 -0.98
N HIS A 149 9.53 18.49 -1.43
CA HIS A 149 10.76 18.25 -0.67
C HIS A 149 11.97 18.90 -1.36
N ALA A 150 12.83 19.57 -0.58
CA ALA A 150 14.03 20.22 -1.09
C ALA A 150 14.98 19.24 -1.79
N ARG A 151 15.15 18.04 -1.22
CA ARG A 151 15.93 16.93 -1.80
C ARG A 151 15.41 16.44 -3.15
N LEU A 152 14.16 16.75 -3.50
CA LEU A 152 13.54 16.40 -4.77
C LEU A 152 13.45 17.60 -5.72
N ASP A 153 14.29 18.62 -5.51
CA ASP A 153 14.28 19.89 -6.25
C ASP A 153 12.93 20.62 -6.13
N GLY A 154 12.30 20.53 -4.95
CA GLY A 154 10.98 21.12 -4.70
C GLY A 154 9.82 20.37 -5.36
N ARG A 155 10.03 19.13 -5.83
CA ARG A 155 8.94 18.28 -6.32
C ARG A 155 8.28 17.51 -5.19
N ALA A 156 7.01 17.20 -5.37
CA ALA A 156 6.26 16.31 -4.48
C ALA A 156 6.61 14.84 -4.78
N PRO A 157 6.79 13.97 -3.77
CA PRO A 157 7.03 12.54 -3.95
C PRO A 157 6.03 11.87 -4.89
N LEU A 158 4.75 12.24 -4.80
CA LEU A 158 3.68 11.70 -5.65
C LEU A 158 3.96 11.91 -7.14
N SER A 159 4.46 13.09 -7.54
CA SER A 159 4.77 13.41 -8.95
C SER A 159 5.88 12.55 -9.56
N LEU A 160 6.73 11.95 -8.72
CA LEU A 160 7.82 11.07 -9.17
C LEU A 160 7.35 9.65 -9.50
N LEU A 161 6.14 9.27 -9.05
CA LEU A 161 5.62 7.90 -9.19
C LEU A 161 5.29 7.50 -10.63
N LYS A 162 5.31 8.46 -11.56
CA LYS A 162 5.21 8.20 -13.00
C LYS A 162 6.34 7.30 -13.53
N THR A 163 7.48 7.26 -12.86
CA THR A 163 8.65 6.41 -13.22
C THR A 163 9.03 5.43 -12.12
N ASP A 164 9.63 4.31 -12.52
CA ASP A 164 10.19 3.33 -11.58
C ASP A 164 11.30 3.96 -10.73
N THR A 165 12.27 4.63 -11.38
CA THR A 165 13.37 5.33 -10.71
C THR A 165 12.88 6.34 -9.67
N GLY A 166 11.89 7.17 -10.03
CA GLY A 166 11.32 8.15 -9.10
C GLY A 166 10.66 7.48 -7.89
N SER A 167 10.05 6.31 -8.07
CA SER A 167 9.39 5.60 -6.97
C SER A 167 10.39 4.94 -6.04
N ARG A 168 11.50 4.41 -6.55
CA ARG A 168 12.59 3.89 -5.72
C ARG A 168 13.17 4.97 -4.80
N ILE A 169 13.36 6.19 -5.33
CA ILE A 169 13.81 7.34 -4.53
C ILE A 169 12.83 7.63 -3.39
N VAL A 170 11.52 7.63 -3.67
CA VAL A 170 10.49 7.88 -2.65
C VAL A 170 10.45 6.76 -1.61
N GLU A 171 10.57 5.50 -2.04
CA GLU A 171 10.63 4.33 -1.15
C GLU A 171 11.86 4.40 -0.23
N GLU A 172 13.03 4.74 -0.77
CA GLU A 172 14.25 4.96 0.01
C GLU A 172 14.09 6.08 1.05
N MET A 173 13.43 7.19 0.68
CA MET A 173 13.14 8.26 1.63
C MET A 173 12.22 7.79 2.76
N LEU A 174 11.19 6.99 2.46
CA LEU A 174 10.29 6.44 3.47
C LEU A 174 11.02 5.50 4.44
N VAL A 175 11.93 4.66 3.93
CA VAL A 175 12.79 3.80 4.77
C VAL A 175 13.65 4.64 5.70
N GLN A 176 14.31 5.67 5.17
CA GLN A 176 15.14 6.57 5.99
C GLN A 176 14.33 7.25 7.10
N ILE A 177 13.12 7.70 6.81
CA ILE A 177 12.23 8.34 7.79
C ILE A 177 11.83 7.35 8.89
N ASP A 178 11.50 6.11 8.53
CA ASP A 178 11.16 5.07 9.50
C ASP A 178 12.34 4.69 10.41
N GLU A 179 13.55 4.69 9.86
CA GLU A 179 14.80 4.51 10.61
C GLU A 179 15.18 5.73 11.48
N GLY A 180 14.40 6.81 11.43
CA GLY A 180 14.61 8.03 12.21
C GLY A 180 15.60 9.02 11.59
N PHE A 181 15.99 8.82 10.32
CA PHE A 181 16.75 9.82 9.57
C PHE A 181 15.81 10.92 9.08
N PHE A 182 15.88 12.09 9.72
CA PHE A 182 15.20 13.30 9.24
C PHE A 182 16.07 14.00 8.20
N VAL A 183 15.58 14.06 6.96
CA VAL A 183 16.21 14.84 5.89
C VAL A 183 15.25 15.99 5.59
N GLU A 184 15.49 17.14 6.22
CA GLU A 184 14.78 18.41 5.92
C GLU A 184 15.18 18.97 4.55
#